data_AF-A0A3N5N5H6-F1
#
_entry.id   AF-A0A3N5N5H6-F1
#
_cell.length_a   1.000
_cell.length_b   1.000
_cell.length_c   1.000
_cell.angle_alpha   90.00
_cell.angle_beta   90.00
_cell.angle_gamma   90.00
#
_symmetry.space_group_name_H-M   'P 1'
#
loop_
_entity.id
_entity.type
_entity.pdbx_description
1 polymer ?
#
loop_
_entity_poly.entity_id
_entity_poly.type
_entity_poly.pdbx_seq_one_letter_code
_entity_poly.pdbx_strand_id
1 'polypeptide(L)'
;MGRGLLACARRGSRGLDRALRRRLCRVVLRAFRRKRAAHASARARIVNVLSLARIAAIRADPARCTRPLEPSPVDRTRPFLPEDQTQLYYTPGYRLLNFEQRLRYNQLFALRVNEYIMMLERDFVEPVLRSVRARAAQFGSAALVEALAAMREEEARHYEAFAALNRQCEPAAYAGSDHWFMRLKPYERLSLRAMQAGARWLPFALWIIIAMEESSIGLATAMLRAGETALGPLDLHFLAVHREHAKDEARHIHVDVHLVRACVHTLPRPWRRVNARLFLGFMRDMTAPKADGTGARVVRRLLVEHPELAAHEAELISGLVALRDDADFQHSVFNRRLNPLAFALFDEEPALADLGRVLKAYERSAADF
;
A
#
# COMPACT_ATOMS: atom_id res chain seq x y z
N MET A 1 -9.30 -60.73 -24.12
CA MET A 1 -10.57 -59.99 -24.22
C MET A 1 -10.93 -59.44 -22.84
N GLY A 2 -10.87 -58.12 -22.63
CA GLY A 2 -11.10 -57.52 -21.32
C GLY A 2 -11.12 -55.99 -21.38
N ARG A 3 -12.26 -55.43 -21.78
CA ARG A 3 -12.58 -54.01 -21.62
C ARG A 3 -14.09 -53.84 -21.47
N GLY A 4 -14.49 -53.09 -20.46
CA GLY A 4 -15.82 -52.46 -20.43
C GLY A 4 -16.54 -52.67 -19.11
N LEU A 5 -16.29 -51.79 -18.13
CA LEU A 5 -17.21 -51.44 -17.04
C LEU A 5 -16.57 -50.34 -16.16
N LEU A 6 -16.41 -49.12 -16.70
CA LEU A 6 -16.03 -47.94 -15.89
C LEU A 6 -16.42 -46.64 -16.63
N ALA A 7 -17.69 -46.52 -17.02
CA ALA A 7 -18.21 -45.31 -17.65
C ALA A 7 -19.70 -45.07 -17.35
N CYS A 8 -20.06 -44.86 -16.07
CA CYS A 8 -21.40 -44.31 -15.78
C CYS A 8 -21.53 -43.42 -14.52
N ALA A 9 -20.49 -43.26 -13.69
CA ALA A 9 -20.64 -42.59 -12.38
C ALA A 9 -20.18 -41.11 -12.32
N ARG A 10 -19.99 -40.39 -13.44
CA ARG A 10 -19.39 -39.01 -13.41
C ARG A 10 -20.24 -37.85 -13.95
N ARG A 11 -21.53 -38.05 -14.32
CA ARG A 11 -22.38 -36.95 -14.85
C ARG A 11 -23.39 -36.32 -13.87
N GLY A 12 -23.59 -36.86 -12.67
CA GLY A 12 -24.64 -36.38 -11.75
C GLY A 12 -24.27 -35.23 -10.80
N SER A 13 -22.99 -35.04 -10.43
CA SER A 13 -22.64 -34.16 -9.29
C SER A 13 -22.43 -32.68 -9.64
N ARG A 14 -22.30 -32.32 -10.92
CA ARG A 14 -22.02 -30.93 -11.33
C ARG A 14 -23.27 -30.04 -11.45
N GLY A 15 -24.46 -30.63 -11.57
CA GLY A 15 -25.73 -29.88 -11.72
C GLY A 15 -26.29 -29.37 -10.40
N LEU A 16 -26.25 -30.22 -9.36
CA LEU A 16 -26.79 -29.92 -8.02
C LEU A 16 -26.02 -28.79 -7.31
N ASP A 17 -24.68 -28.74 -7.45
CA ASP A 17 -23.85 -27.69 -6.83
C ASP A 17 -24.11 -26.30 -7.46
N ARG A 18 -24.39 -26.23 -8.77
CA ARG A 18 -24.71 -24.94 -9.44
C ARG A 18 -26.09 -24.40 -9.04
N ALA A 19 -27.09 -25.26 -8.89
CA ALA A 19 -28.43 -24.84 -8.51
C ALA A 19 -28.48 -24.38 -7.04
N LEU A 20 -27.78 -25.08 -6.14
CA LEU A 20 -27.67 -24.72 -4.73
C LEU A 20 -26.92 -23.39 -4.55
N ARG A 21 -25.78 -23.21 -5.25
CA ARG A 21 -25.04 -21.94 -5.27
C ARG A 21 -25.87 -20.75 -5.75
N ARG A 22 -26.71 -20.94 -6.79
CA ARG A 22 -27.60 -19.89 -7.32
C ARG A 22 -28.73 -19.53 -6.34
N ARG A 23 -29.33 -20.52 -5.66
CA ARG A 23 -30.35 -20.26 -4.62
C ARG A 23 -29.76 -19.56 -3.40
N LEU A 24 -28.58 -19.99 -2.91
CA LEU A 24 -27.89 -19.33 -1.79
C LEU A 24 -27.52 -17.89 -2.14
N CYS A 25 -27.00 -17.63 -3.35
CA CYS A 25 -26.72 -16.28 -3.82
C CYS A 25 -27.97 -15.39 -3.80
N ARG A 26 -29.14 -15.87 -4.26
CA ARG A 26 -30.37 -15.06 -4.30
C ARG A 26 -30.93 -14.73 -2.91
N VAL A 27 -30.87 -15.68 -1.97
CA VAL A 27 -31.34 -15.48 -0.59
C VAL A 27 -30.44 -14.49 0.15
N VAL A 28 -29.12 -14.66 0.02
CA VAL A 28 -28.14 -13.71 0.56
C VAL A 28 -28.36 -12.32 -0.05
N LEU A 29 -28.51 -12.20 -1.38
CA LEU A 29 -28.70 -10.91 -2.04
C LEU A 29 -29.98 -10.16 -1.61
N ARG A 30 -31.09 -10.86 -1.34
CA ARG A 30 -32.34 -10.25 -0.87
C ARG A 30 -32.25 -9.79 0.59
N ALA A 31 -31.64 -10.58 1.47
CA ALA A 31 -31.42 -10.19 2.87
C ALA A 31 -30.46 -9.00 3.00
N PHE A 32 -29.46 -8.90 2.10
CA PHE A 32 -28.50 -7.80 2.06
C PHE A 32 -29.10 -6.48 1.54
N ARG A 33 -30.01 -6.51 0.55
CA ARG A 33 -30.65 -5.29 0.02
C ARG A 33 -31.47 -4.54 1.08
N ARG A 34 -32.17 -5.26 1.97
CA ARG A 34 -32.99 -4.64 3.04
C ARG A 34 -32.13 -4.02 4.16
N LYS A 35 -30.94 -4.56 4.42
CA LYS A 35 -30.03 -4.04 5.46
C LYS A 35 -29.20 -2.82 5.01
N ARG A 36 -29.06 -2.63 3.69
CA ARG A 36 -28.31 -1.53 3.07
C ARG A 36 -28.97 -0.16 3.27
N ALA A 37 -30.29 -0.10 3.36
CA ALA A 37 -31.03 1.15 3.61
C ALA A 37 -30.93 1.63 5.07
N ALA A 38 -30.78 0.72 6.03
CA ALA A 38 -30.78 1.05 7.46
C ALA A 38 -29.41 1.45 8.02
N HIS A 39 -28.30 1.04 7.38
CA HIS A 39 -26.94 1.36 7.86
C HIS A 39 -26.33 2.63 7.26
N ALA A 40 -26.99 3.26 6.27
CA ALA A 40 -26.47 4.46 5.61
C ALA A 40 -26.57 5.75 6.44
N SER A 41 -27.21 5.73 7.61
CA SER A 41 -27.64 6.95 8.33
C SER A 41 -26.92 7.23 9.66
N ALA A 42 -25.99 6.39 10.15
CA ALA A 42 -25.70 6.40 11.60
C ALA A 42 -24.26 6.66 12.08
N ARG A 43 -23.23 6.88 11.25
CA ARG A 43 -21.88 7.21 11.79
C ARG A 43 -21.11 8.17 10.91
N ALA A 44 -21.11 9.43 11.30
CA ALA A 44 -20.44 10.52 10.59
C ALA A 44 -19.92 11.56 11.61
N ARG A 45 -18.71 11.34 12.14
CA ARG A 45 -17.75 12.44 12.23
C ARG A 45 -16.98 12.40 10.93
N ILE A 46 -17.37 13.33 10.05
CA ILE A 46 -17.24 13.18 8.61
C ILE A 46 -15.81 13.52 8.22
N VAL A 47 -14.96 12.51 8.05
CA VAL A 47 -13.96 12.65 7.00
C VAL A 47 -14.77 12.72 5.70
N ASN A 48 -14.72 13.85 5.00
CA ASN A 48 -15.53 14.12 3.82
C ASN A 48 -15.11 13.19 2.67
N VAL A 49 -15.66 11.98 2.65
CA VAL A 49 -15.48 11.03 1.55
C VAL A 49 -16.17 11.61 0.32
N LEU A 50 -15.38 11.88 -0.73
CA LEU A 50 -15.90 12.43 -1.97
C LEU A 50 -16.88 11.47 -2.63
N SER A 51 -17.94 12.01 -3.24
CA SER A 51 -18.83 11.21 -4.08
C SER A 51 -18.10 10.75 -5.35
N LEU A 52 -18.52 9.63 -5.93
CA LEU A 52 -17.94 9.12 -7.19
C LEU A 52 -18.10 10.12 -8.35
N ALA A 53 -19.20 10.88 -8.38
CA ALA A 53 -19.39 11.95 -9.35
C ALA A 53 -18.37 13.10 -9.15
N ARG A 54 -18.08 13.45 -7.90
CA ARG A 54 -17.05 14.45 -7.59
C ARG A 54 -15.65 13.96 -7.95
N ILE A 55 -15.33 12.70 -7.65
CA ILE A 55 -14.07 12.06 -8.06
C ILE A 55 -13.91 12.13 -9.58
N ALA A 56 -14.95 11.76 -10.34
CA ALA A 56 -14.94 11.84 -11.80
C ALA A 56 -14.74 13.28 -12.32
N ALA A 57 -15.37 14.28 -11.69
CA ALA A 57 -15.19 15.68 -12.05
C ALA A 57 -13.76 16.19 -11.77
N ILE A 58 -13.13 15.75 -10.67
CA ILE A 58 -11.74 16.09 -10.36
C ILE A 58 -10.79 15.42 -11.37
N ARG A 59 -11.03 14.15 -11.72
CA ARG A 59 -10.23 13.44 -12.74
C ARG A 59 -10.31 14.11 -14.11
N ALA A 60 -11.45 14.70 -14.46
CA ALA A 60 -11.61 15.42 -15.71
C ALA A 60 -10.82 16.75 -15.76
N ASP A 61 -10.24 17.21 -14.65
CA ASP A 61 -9.39 18.39 -14.55
C ASP A 61 -7.91 17.99 -14.65
N PRO A 62 -7.22 18.23 -15.79
CA PRO A 62 -5.83 17.83 -15.99
C PRO A 62 -4.86 18.48 -15.00
N ALA A 63 -5.22 19.62 -14.38
CA ALA A 63 -4.36 20.26 -13.39
C ALA A 63 -4.30 19.47 -12.07
N ARG A 64 -5.31 18.62 -11.83
CA ARG A 64 -5.45 17.79 -10.64
C ARG A 64 -5.06 16.33 -10.87
N CYS A 65 -4.54 16.00 -12.05
CA CYS A 65 -4.06 14.67 -12.38
C CYS A 65 -2.54 14.66 -12.54
N THR A 66 -1.93 13.49 -12.37
CA THR A 66 -0.51 13.28 -12.69
C THR A 66 -0.24 13.69 -14.13
N ARG A 67 0.75 14.56 -14.33
CA ARG A 67 1.23 14.94 -15.65
C ARG A 67 2.59 14.28 -15.91
N PRO A 68 2.87 13.90 -17.17
CA PRO A 68 4.24 13.55 -17.56
C PRO A 68 5.17 14.71 -17.20
N LEU A 69 6.28 14.38 -16.55
CA LEU A 69 7.32 15.35 -16.24
C LEU A 69 8.37 15.31 -17.35
N GLU A 70 8.83 16.49 -17.76
CA GLU A 70 9.98 16.59 -18.65
C GLU A 70 11.22 16.02 -17.94
N PRO A 71 12.07 15.27 -18.66
CA PRO A 71 13.32 14.79 -18.09
C PRO A 71 14.17 15.97 -17.59
N SER A 72 14.53 15.93 -16.31
CA SER A 72 15.43 16.91 -15.68
C SER A 72 16.57 16.16 -15.01
N PRO A 73 17.83 16.63 -15.09
CA PRO A 73 18.94 15.97 -14.40
C PRO A 73 18.66 15.89 -12.90
N VAL A 74 18.98 14.75 -12.30
CA VAL A 74 18.93 14.52 -10.85
C VAL A 74 20.22 15.06 -10.23
N ASP A 75 20.09 15.94 -9.25
CA ASP A 75 21.21 16.49 -8.50
C ASP A 75 21.60 15.54 -7.35
N ARG A 76 22.63 14.72 -7.58
CA ARG A 76 23.15 13.78 -6.59
C ARG A 76 23.93 14.44 -5.46
N THR A 77 24.09 15.76 -5.45
CA THR A 77 24.64 16.48 -4.29
C THR A 77 23.55 16.80 -3.26
N ARG A 78 22.28 16.51 -3.57
CA ARG A 78 21.12 16.78 -2.72
C ARG A 78 20.48 15.51 -2.15
N PRO A 79 19.87 15.61 -0.95
CA PRO A 79 19.01 14.56 -0.44
C PRO A 79 17.76 14.40 -1.32
N PHE A 80 17.25 13.17 -1.40
CA PHE A 80 16.04 12.86 -2.15
C PHE A 80 14.79 12.87 -1.26
N LEU A 81 14.96 12.58 0.04
CA LEU A 81 13.90 12.60 1.04
C LEU A 81 14.31 13.43 2.27
N PRO A 82 13.36 13.95 3.06
CA PRO A 82 13.67 14.43 4.41
C PRO A 82 14.28 13.30 5.26
N GLU A 83 15.30 13.60 6.05
CA GLU A 83 16.04 12.58 6.82
C GLU A 83 15.13 11.81 7.78
N ASP A 84 14.16 12.49 8.39
CA ASP A 84 13.16 11.91 9.30
C ASP A 84 12.16 10.95 8.63
N GLN A 85 12.21 10.81 7.30
CA GLN A 85 11.46 9.81 6.54
C GLN A 85 12.27 8.53 6.26
N THR A 86 13.48 8.42 6.82
CA THR A 86 14.36 7.26 6.66
C THR A 86 14.48 6.45 7.95
N GLN A 87 14.79 5.16 7.85
CA GLN A 87 14.80 4.28 9.03
C GLN A 87 15.99 4.55 9.95
N LEU A 88 17.21 4.66 9.41
CA LEU A 88 18.40 4.83 10.24
C LEU A 88 18.35 6.10 11.06
N TYR A 89 17.69 7.16 10.59
CA TYR A 89 17.54 8.43 11.33
C TYR A 89 17.10 8.23 12.78
N TYR A 90 16.23 7.26 13.04
CA TYR A 90 15.71 6.92 14.37
C TYR A 90 16.63 6.00 15.20
N THR A 91 17.84 5.73 14.72
CA THR A 91 18.80 4.83 15.37
C THR A 91 20.06 5.59 15.80
N PRO A 92 20.72 5.18 16.91
CA PRO A 92 22.03 5.74 17.27
C PRO A 92 23.07 5.61 16.14
N GLY A 93 22.99 4.54 15.35
CA GLY A 93 23.90 4.25 14.25
C GLY A 93 23.93 5.32 13.15
N TYR A 94 22.88 6.13 12.99
CA TYR A 94 22.89 7.23 12.02
C TYR A 94 23.89 8.34 12.38
N ARG A 95 24.14 8.54 13.68
CA ARG A 95 25.11 9.55 14.14
C ARG A 95 26.55 9.16 13.81
N LEU A 96 26.82 7.88 13.59
CA LEU A 96 28.13 7.37 13.17
C LEU A 96 28.47 7.78 11.73
N LEU A 97 27.44 8.00 10.91
CA LEU A 97 27.62 8.37 9.51
C LEU A 97 28.10 9.82 9.42
N ASN A 98 29.11 10.06 8.59
CA ASN A 98 29.51 11.41 8.19
C ASN A 98 28.51 11.99 7.17
N PHE A 99 28.72 13.24 6.75
CA PHE A 99 27.80 13.94 5.84
C PHE A 99 27.60 13.16 4.52
N GLU A 100 28.67 12.75 3.86
CA GLU A 100 28.62 12.04 2.57
C GLU A 100 27.88 10.70 2.69
N GLN A 101 28.15 9.95 3.75
CA GLN A 101 27.50 8.67 4.03
C GLN A 101 26.01 8.84 4.35
N ARG A 102 25.61 9.90 5.07
CA ARG A 102 24.20 10.22 5.34
C ARG A 102 23.45 10.60 4.07
N LEU A 103 24.06 11.45 3.24
CA LEU A 103 23.54 11.84 1.94
C LEU A 103 23.34 10.60 1.05
N ARG A 104 24.36 9.74 0.98
CA ARG A 104 24.28 8.54 0.16
C ARG A 104 23.25 7.55 0.67
N TYR A 105 23.18 7.34 1.99
CA TYR A 105 22.14 6.53 2.61
C TYR A 105 20.74 7.06 2.28
N ASN A 106 20.53 8.38 2.38
CA ASN A 106 19.26 9.03 2.05
C ASN A 106 18.84 8.72 0.62
N GLN A 107 19.75 8.88 -0.34
CA GLN A 107 19.50 8.59 -1.75
C GLN A 107 19.17 7.12 -1.99
N LEU A 108 19.96 6.19 -1.45
CA LEU A 108 19.70 4.75 -1.58
C LEU A 108 18.35 4.36 -0.95
N PHE A 109 18.01 4.96 0.19
CA PHE A 109 16.72 4.72 0.85
C PHE A 109 15.55 5.24 0.02
N ALA A 110 15.72 6.39 -0.64
CA ALA A 110 14.71 6.96 -1.53
C ALA A 110 14.45 6.08 -2.76
N LEU A 111 15.50 5.50 -3.36
CA LEU A 111 15.35 4.52 -4.45
C LEU A 111 14.56 3.28 -3.99
N ARG A 112 14.82 2.80 -2.77
CA ARG A 112 14.05 1.71 -2.14
C ARG A 112 12.58 2.10 -1.93
N VAL A 113 12.30 3.35 -1.56
CA VAL A 113 10.92 3.86 -1.41
C VAL A 113 10.20 3.86 -2.77
N ASN A 114 10.84 4.34 -3.83
CA ASN A 114 10.29 4.28 -5.19
C ASN A 114 9.98 2.84 -5.61
N GLU A 115 10.90 1.90 -5.35
CA GLU A 115 10.64 0.48 -5.63
C GLU A 115 9.49 -0.10 -4.81
N TYR A 116 9.29 0.39 -3.58
CA TYR A 116 8.17 -0.01 -2.74
C TYR A 116 6.84 0.45 -3.35
N ILE A 117 6.76 1.70 -3.80
CA ILE A 117 5.60 2.24 -4.52
C ILE A 117 5.37 1.43 -5.81
N MET A 118 6.39 1.22 -6.63
CA MET A 118 6.31 0.43 -7.87
C MET A 118 5.78 -0.99 -7.64
N MET A 119 6.28 -1.67 -6.59
CA MET A 119 5.81 -3.00 -6.20
C MET A 119 4.34 -2.96 -5.75
N LEU A 120 3.93 -1.93 -4.99
CA LEU A 120 2.53 -1.76 -4.62
C LEU A 120 1.66 -1.60 -5.86
N GLU A 121 1.96 -0.64 -6.73
CA GLU A 121 1.11 -0.33 -7.90
C GLU A 121 0.92 -1.53 -8.83
N ARG A 122 2.02 -2.16 -9.23
CA ARG A 122 1.99 -3.20 -10.25
C ARG A 122 1.74 -4.60 -9.70
N ASP A 123 2.39 -4.94 -8.59
CA ASP A 123 2.37 -6.31 -8.08
C ASP A 123 1.33 -6.51 -6.97
N PHE A 124 0.72 -5.46 -6.42
CA PHE A 124 -0.26 -5.57 -5.35
C PHE A 124 -1.63 -4.95 -5.70
N VAL A 125 -1.69 -3.64 -5.91
CA VAL A 125 -2.92 -2.87 -6.19
C VAL A 125 -3.62 -3.40 -7.44
N GLU A 126 -2.96 -3.35 -8.60
CA GLU A 126 -3.53 -3.74 -9.89
C GLU A 126 -4.18 -5.15 -9.88
N PRO A 127 -3.51 -6.22 -9.40
CA PRO A 127 -4.13 -7.53 -9.25
C PRO A 127 -5.30 -7.58 -8.27
N VAL A 128 -5.22 -6.86 -7.14
CA VAL A 128 -6.32 -6.81 -6.15
C VAL A 128 -7.54 -6.12 -6.75
N LEU A 129 -7.37 -4.96 -7.39
CA LEU A 129 -8.44 -4.21 -8.05
C LEU A 129 -9.14 -5.08 -9.11
N ARG A 130 -8.35 -5.81 -9.92
CA ARG A 130 -8.88 -6.76 -10.91
C ARG A 130 -9.73 -7.85 -10.25
N SER A 131 -9.28 -8.43 -9.15
CA SER A 131 -9.97 -9.49 -8.42
C SER A 131 -11.27 -9.01 -7.74
N VAL A 132 -11.30 -7.78 -7.22
CA VAL A 132 -12.48 -7.23 -6.56
C VAL A 132 -13.48 -6.58 -7.51
N ARG A 133 -13.11 -6.30 -8.76
CA ARG A 133 -13.99 -5.68 -9.78
C ARG A 133 -15.37 -6.32 -9.89
N ALA A 134 -15.44 -7.65 -9.93
CA ALA A 134 -16.74 -8.36 -10.03
C ALA A 134 -17.63 -8.11 -8.80
N ARG A 135 -17.01 -7.99 -7.61
CA ARG A 135 -17.71 -7.69 -6.36
C ARG A 135 -18.12 -6.22 -6.31
N ALA A 136 -17.26 -5.30 -6.75
CA ALA A 136 -17.58 -3.89 -6.92
C ALA A 136 -18.75 -3.68 -7.89
N ALA A 137 -18.82 -4.43 -9.01
CA ALA A 137 -19.95 -4.39 -9.92
C ALA A 137 -21.25 -4.93 -9.28
N GLN A 138 -21.14 -5.98 -8.45
CA GLN A 138 -22.30 -6.62 -7.82
C GLN A 138 -22.90 -5.78 -6.68
N PHE A 139 -22.05 -5.13 -5.87
CA PHE A 139 -22.46 -4.46 -4.64
C PHE A 139 -22.24 -2.94 -4.66
N GLY A 140 -21.44 -2.42 -5.58
CA GLY A 140 -21.20 -0.98 -5.79
C GLY A 140 -22.12 -0.36 -6.82
N SER A 141 -21.57 0.48 -7.69
CA SER A 141 -22.24 1.20 -8.78
C SER A 141 -21.41 1.11 -10.07
N ALA A 142 -22.01 1.44 -11.22
CA ALA A 142 -21.27 1.56 -12.49
C ALA A 142 -20.13 2.58 -12.38
N ALA A 143 -20.39 3.73 -11.75
CA ALA A 143 -19.40 4.76 -11.50
C ALA A 143 -18.20 4.27 -10.66
N LEU A 144 -18.40 3.34 -9.71
CA LEU A 144 -17.28 2.74 -8.97
C LEU A 144 -16.44 1.86 -9.89
N VAL A 145 -17.07 1.06 -10.75
CA VAL A 145 -16.34 0.21 -11.70
C VAL A 145 -15.54 1.04 -12.71
N GLU A 146 -16.08 2.18 -13.14
CA GLU A 146 -15.38 3.14 -13.99
C GLU A 146 -14.20 3.79 -13.26
N ALA A 147 -14.39 4.21 -12.01
CA ALA A 147 -13.31 4.75 -11.18
C ALA A 147 -12.18 3.74 -10.96
N LEU A 148 -12.49 2.45 -10.78
CA LEU A 148 -11.47 1.39 -10.70
C LEU A 148 -10.72 1.19 -12.02
N ALA A 149 -11.39 1.37 -13.17
CA ALA A 149 -10.71 1.25 -14.45
C ALA A 149 -9.73 2.41 -14.64
N ALA A 150 -10.15 3.63 -14.29
CA ALA A 150 -9.33 4.83 -14.30
C ALA A 150 -8.09 4.71 -13.40
N MET A 151 -8.30 4.32 -12.14
CA MET A 151 -7.23 4.15 -11.16
C MET A 151 -6.15 3.19 -11.66
N ARG A 152 -6.53 2.07 -12.29
CA ARG A 152 -5.57 1.11 -12.87
C ARG A 152 -4.71 1.71 -14.00
N GLU A 153 -5.26 2.62 -14.79
CA GLU A 153 -4.49 3.34 -15.81
C GLU A 153 -3.54 4.37 -15.18
N GLU A 154 -3.98 5.02 -14.09
CA GLU A 154 -3.21 5.96 -13.28
C GLU A 154 -2.00 5.24 -12.63
N GLU A 155 -2.21 4.08 -12.00
CA GLU A 155 -1.13 3.29 -11.38
C GLU A 155 -0.06 2.79 -12.35
N ALA A 156 -0.45 2.45 -13.59
CA ALA A 156 0.53 2.07 -14.61
C ALA A 156 1.49 3.23 -14.92
N ARG A 157 0.99 4.46 -14.97
CA ARG A 157 1.81 5.66 -15.19
C ARG A 157 2.68 5.98 -13.99
N HIS A 158 2.17 5.79 -12.77
CA HIS A 158 2.95 5.96 -11.55
C HIS A 158 4.15 5.00 -11.54
N TYR A 159 3.93 3.72 -11.83
CA TYR A 159 5.01 2.74 -11.97
C TYR A 159 6.08 3.19 -12.95
N GLU A 160 5.67 3.63 -14.16
CA GLU A 160 6.59 4.07 -15.21
C GLU A 160 7.40 5.30 -14.78
N ALA A 161 6.77 6.27 -14.12
CA ALA A 161 7.42 7.48 -13.63
C ALA A 161 8.50 7.16 -12.58
N PHE A 162 8.19 6.34 -11.57
CA PHE A 162 9.16 5.93 -10.55
C PHE A 162 10.27 5.04 -11.12
N ALA A 163 9.96 4.15 -12.07
CA ALA A 163 10.97 3.33 -12.74
C ALA A 163 11.92 4.19 -13.60
N ALA A 164 11.40 5.21 -14.28
CA ALA A 164 12.23 6.16 -15.02
C ALA A 164 13.14 6.96 -14.09
N LEU A 165 12.60 7.48 -12.98
CA LEU A 165 13.36 8.22 -11.97
C LEU A 165 14.50 7.36 -11.38
N ASN A 166 14.21 6.12 -10.98
CA ASN A 166 15.23 5.21 -10.44
C ASN A 166 16.33 4.88 -11.46
N ARG A 167 15.96 4.63 -12.73
CA ARG A 167 16.93 4.40 -13.81
C ARG A 167 17.80 5.61 -14.09
N GLN A 168 17.27 6.82 -13.92
CA GLN A 168 18.05 8.05 -14.04
C GLN A 168 19.01 8.23 -12.86
N CYS A 169 18.54 7.95 -11.65
CA CYS A 169 19.35 8.05 -10.44
C CYS A 169 20.50 7.04 -10.41
N GLU A 170 20.28 5.78 -10.81
CA GLU A 170 21.28 4.70 -10.76
C GLU A 170 21.23 3.81 -12.02
N PRO A 171 21.68 4.30 -13.21
CA PRO A 171 21.51 3.58 -14.46
C PRO A 171 22.12 2.17 -14.46
N ALA A 172 23.30 2.00 -13.84
CA ALA A 172 23.97 0.71 -13.77
C ALA A 172 23.22 -0.30 -12.88
N ALA A 173 22.63 0.15 -11.78
CA ALA A 173 21.90 -0.72 -10.86
C ALA A 173 20.58 -1.23 -11.48
N TYR A 174 19.93 -0.40 -12.30
CA TYR A 174 18.63 -0.68 -12.91
C TYR A 174 18.71 -1.13 -14.39
N ALA A 175 19.91 -1.43 -14.91
CA ALA A 175 20.09 -1.80 -16.32
C ALA A 175 19.33 -3.08 -16.75
N GLY A 176 19.12 -4.02 -15.83
CA GLY A 176 18.47 -5.31 -16.12
C GLY A 176 17.17 -5.58 -15.34
N SER A 177 16.80 -4.71 -14.40
CA SER A 177 15.64 -4.91 -13.52
C SER A 177 15.24 -3.57 -12.91
N ASP A 178 13.94 -3.33 -12.82
CA ASP A 178 13.35 -2.18 -12.11
C ASP A 178 13.37 -2.35 -10.58
N HIS A 179 13.83 -3.50 -10.08
CA HIS A 179 13.90 -3.82 -8.65
C HIS A 179 15.32 -4.19 -8.24
N TRP A 180 15.98 -3.32 -7.48
CA TRP A 180 17.28 -3.54 -6.88
C TRP A 180 17.16 -4.00 -5.43
N PHE A 181 16.34 -3.32 -4.63
CA PHE A 181 16.11 -3.61 -3.22
C PHE A 181 14.92 -4.54 -2.95
N MET A 182 13.79 -4.30 -3.63
CA MET A 182 12.50 -4.99 -3.48
C MET A 182 12.43 -6.32 -4.24
N ARG A 183 13.49 -7.13 -4.14
CA ARG A 183 13.53 -8.47 -4.72
C ARG A 183 12.78 -9.45 -3.82
N LEU A 184 11.56 -9.79 -4.22
CA LEU A 184 10.73 -10.76 -3.55
C LEU A 184 11.34 -12.17 -3.62
N LYS A 185 11.34 -12.89 -2.51
CA LYS A 185 11.69 -14.31 -2.45
C LYS A 185 10.56 -15.16 -3.07
N PRO A 186 10.83 -16.40 -3.50
CA PRO A 186 9.82 -17.25 -4.12
C PRO A 186 8.55 -17.44 -3.27
N TYR A 187 8.69 -17.60 -1.95
CA TYR A 187 7.54 -17.76 -1.05
C TYR A 187 6.74 -16.46 -0.88
N GLU A 188 7.39 -15.29 -0.96
CA GLU A 188 6.74 -13.98 -0.90
C GLU A 188 5.89 -13.77 -2.16
N ARG A 189 6.46 -14.11 -3.34
CA ARG A 189 5.71 -14.12 -4.60
C ARG A 189 4.52 -15.07 -4.56
N LEU A 190 4.68 -16.26 -3.98
CA LEU A 190 3.60 -17.22 -3.83
C LEU A 190 2.50 -16.68 -2.91
N SER A 191 2.88 -16.05 -1.79
CA SER A 191 1.97 -15.43 -0.83
C SER A 191 1.18 -14.28 -1.47
N LEU A 192 1.85 -13.42 -2.24
CA LEU A 192 1.20 -12.36 -3.00
C LEU A 192 0.21 -12.95 -4.01
N ARG A 193 0.61 -13.92 -4.83
CA ARG A 193 -0.30 -14.59 -5.79
C ARG A 193 -1.51 -15.22 -5.10
N ALA A 194 -1.31 -15.85 -3.95
CA ALA A 194 -2.40 -16.43 -3.17
C ALA A 194 -3.36 -15.35 -2.65
N MET A 195 -2.83 -14.24 -2.13
CA MET A 195 -3.62 -13.08 -1.71
C MET A 195 -4.41 -12.47 -2.87
N GLN A 196 -3.78 -12.30 -4.03
CA GLN A 196 -4.42 -11.78 -5.25
C GLN A 196 -5.57 -12.68 -5.73
N ALA A 197 -5.34 -13.99 -5.79
CA ALA A 197 -6.37 -14.96 -6.15
C ALA A 197 -7.50 -15.03 -5.10
N GLY A 198 -7.15 -14.84 -3.83
CA GLY A 198 -8.07 -14.83 -2.69
C GLY A 198 -8.84 -13.53 -2.51
N ALA A 199 -8.40 -12.41 -3.10
CA ALA A 199 -8.91 -11.06 -2.82
C ALA A 199 -10.43 -10.91 -3.06
N ARG A 200 -11.01 -11.72 -3.96
CA ARG A 200 -12.47 -11.77 -4.16
C ARG A 200 -13.24 -12.20 -2.90
N TRP A 201 -12.66 -13.08 -2.09
CA TRP A 201 -13.25 -13.67 -0.89
C TRP A 201 -12.69 -13.06 0.38
N LEU A 202 -11.43 -12.64 0.33
CA LEU A 202 -10.66 -12.08 1.42
C LEU A 202 -10.14 -10.69 1.02
N PRO A 203 -11.02 -9.69 0.87
CA PRO A 203 -10.66 -8.33 0.44
C PRO A 203 -9.94 -7.50 1.52
N PHE A 204 -9.27 -8.11 2.50
CA PHE A 204 -8.51 -7.40 3.53
C PHE A 204 -7.37 -6.55 2.94
N ALA A 205 -6.89 -6.93 1.75
CA ALA A 205 -5.90 -6.16 0.99
C ALA A 205 -6.35 -4.71 0.73
N LEU A 206 -7.66 -4.45 0.64
CA LEU A 206 -8.18 -3.09 0.46
C LEU A 206 -7.90 -2.17 1.66
N TRP A 207 -7.76 -2.72 2.87
CA TRP A 207 -7.32 -1.92 4.02
C TRP A 207 -5.83 -1.60 3.98
N ILE A 208 -5.03 -2.44 3.29
CA ILE A 208 -3.60 -2.20 3.11
C ILE A 208 -3.42 -1.10 2.06
N ILE A 209 -4.11 -1.21 0.92
CA ILE A 209 -4.00 -0.26 -0.20
C ILE A 209 -4.29 1.17 0.29
N ILE A 210 -5.47 1.42 0.87
CA ILE A 210 -5.81 2.75 1.39
C ILE A 210 -4.77 3.30 2.39
N ALA A 211 -4.19 2.46 3.25
CA ALA A 211 -3.17 2.92 4.18
C ALA A 211 -1.86 3.29 3.46
N MET A 212 -1.48 2.56 2.40
CA MET A 212 -0.27 2.84 1.65
C MET A 212 -0.41 4.08 0.76
N GLU A 213 -1.54 4.24 0.08
CA GLU A 213 -1.84 5.44 -0.71
C GLU A 213 -1.83 6.68 0.17
N GLU A 214 -2.43 6.61 1.36
CA GLU A 214 -2.44 7.76 2.26
C GLU A 214 -1.04 8.05 2.83
N SER A 215 -0.24 7.02 3.09
CA SER A 215 1.16 7.18 3.48
C SER A 215 2.04 7.78 2.35
N SER A 216 1.77 7.49 1.08
CA SER A 216 2.52 8.08 -0.04
C SER A 216 2.20 9.58 -0.20
N ILE A 217 0.95 9.99 0.01
CA ILE A 217 0.55 11.40 0.11
C ILE A 217 1.23 12.07 1.32
N GLY A 218 1.26 11.36 2.45
CA GLY A 218 1.96 11.80 3.66
C GLY A 218 3.43 12.11 3.40
N LEU A 219 4.13 11.21 2.70
CA LEU A 219 5.52 11.39 2.29
C LEU A 219 5.68 12.60 1.36
N ALA A 220 4.89 12.71 0.29
CA ALA A 220 4.96 13.84 -0.63
C ALA A 220 4.70 15.19 0.08
N THR A 221 3.77 15.19 1.03
CA THR A 221 3.49 16.36 1.88
C THR A 221 4.67 16.71 2.79
N ALA A 222 5.33 15.71 3.38
CA ALA A 222 6.53 15.91 4.19
C ALA A 222 7.66 16.51 3.34
N MET A 223 7.88 15.98 2.12
CA MET A 223 8.87 16.50 1.19
C MET A 223 8.60 17.97 0.81
N LEU A 224 7.34 18.33 0.53
CA LEU A 224 6.96 19.72 0.21
C LEU A 224 7.14 20.69 1.39
N ARG A 225 7.04 20.19 2.63
CA ARG A 225 7.17 21.00 3.86
C ARG A 225 8.59 21.10 4.39
N ALA A 226 9.45 20.14 4.05
CA ALA A 226 10.79 20.03 4.64
C ALA A 226 11.65 21.27 4.39
N GLY A 227 11.47 21.97 3.27
CA GLY A 227 12.31 23.11 2.91
C GLY A 227 13.77 22.68 2.76
N GLU A 228 14.62 23.13 3.67
CA GLU A 228 16.03 22.73 3.77
C GLU A 228 16.23 21.76 4.94
N THR A 229 16.89 20.63 4.69
CA THR A 229 17.21 19.60 5.70
C THR A 229 18.65 19.79 6.21
N ALA A 230 19.12 18.97 7.16
CA ALA A 230 20.53 19.04 7.58
C ALA A 230 21.50 18.58 6.47
N LEU A 231 20.98 17.90 5.44
CA LEU A 231 21.70 17.53 4.21
C LEU A 231 21.54 18.55 3.07
N GLY A 232 20.85 19.67 3.31
CA GLY A 232 20.55 20.69 2.30
C GLY A 232 19.15 20.56 1.68
N PRO A 233 18.86 21.34 0.62
CA PRO A 233 17.56 21.32 -0.05
C PRO A 233 17.35 20.01 -0.80
N LEU A 234 16.10 19.53 -0.87
CA LEU A 234 15.76 18.32 -1.62
C LEU A 234 16.04 18.47 -3.13
N ASP A 235 16.32 17.35 -3.80
CA ASP A 235 16.34 17.28 -5.26
C ASP A 235 14.95 17.63 -5.84
N LEU A 236 14.92 18.59 -6.76
CA LEU A 236 13.68 19.14 -7.28
C LEU A 236 12.96 18.16 -8.23
N HIS A 237 13.70 17.34 -8.97
CA HIS A 237 13.08 16.38 -9.88
C HIS A 237 12.44 15.23 -9.09
N PHE A 238 13.14 14.73 -8.07
CA PHE A 238 12.63 13.73 -7.14
C PHE A 238 11.35 14.22 -6.44
N LEU A 239 11.37 15.46 -5.92
CA LEU A 239 10.20 16.11 -5.34
C LEU A 239 9.04 16.25 -6.33
N ALA A 240 9.32 16.61 -7.58
CA ALA A 240 8.29 16.79 -8.60
C ALA A 240 7.55 15.48 -8.91
N VAL A 241 8.26 14.35 -9.03
CA VAL A 241 7.64 13.04 -9.29
C VAL A 241 6.68 12.65 -8.18
N HIS A 242 7.10 12.75 -6.91
CA HIS A 242 6.23 12.46 -5.77
C HIS A 242 5.04 13.41 -5.67
N ARG A 243 5.23 14.70 -6.02
CA ARG A 243 4.15 15.68 -6.04
C ARG A 243 3.10 15.35 -7.10
N GLU A 244 3.51 14.96 -8.30
CA GLU A 244 2.58 14.57 -9.36
C GLU A 244 1.81 13.30 -8.96
N HIS A 245 2.51 12.27 -8.47
CA HIS A 245 1.90 11.04 -7.95
C HIS A 245 0.81 11.32 -6.91
N ALA A 246 1.11 12.16 -5.91
CA ALA A 246 0.17 12.49 -4.84
C ALA A 246 -1.14 13.16 -5.31
N LYS A 247 -1.20 13.72 -6.52
CA LYS A 247 -2.44 14.29 -7.07
C LYS A 247 -3.48 13.22 -7.37
N ASP A 248 -3.04 12.11 -7.93
CA ASP A 248 -3.91 10.98 -8.27
C ASP A 248 -4.26 10.21 -6.99
N GLU A 249 -3.28 9.97 -6.11
CA GLU A 249 -3.51 9.31 -4.82
C GLU A 249 -4.54 10.03 -3.94
N ALA A 250 -4.54 11.37 -3.95
CA ALA A 250 -5.55 12.16 -3.22
C ALA A 250 -7.00 11.85 -3.66
N ARG A 251 -7.19 11.30 -4.86
CA ARG A 251 -8.49 10.78 -5.33
C ARG A 251 -8.65 9.30 -5.07
N HIS A 252 -7.59 8.51 -5.29
CA HIS A 252 -7.58 7.05 -5.12
C HIS A 252 -8.06 6.65 -3.73
N ILE A 253 -7.58 7.31 -2.67
CA ILE A 253 -8.00 7.05 -1.29
C ILE A 253 -9.52 7.09 -1.11
N HIS A 254 -10.22 7.96 -1.85
CA HIS A 254 -11.68 8.05 -1.78
C HIS A 254 -12.37 6.93 -2.57
N VAL A 255 -11.82 6.54 -3.73
CA VAL A 255 -12.26 5.35 -4.47
C VAL A 255 -12.13 4.11 -3.60
N ASP A 256 -11.02 4.02 -2.88
CA ASP A 256 -10.70 2.94 -1.97
C ASP A 256 -11.67 2.83 -0.79
N VAL A 257 -12.07 3.95 -0.18
CA VAL A 257 -13.14 3.96 0.83
C VAL A 257 -14.45 3.37 0.26
N HIS A 258 -14.85 3.78 -0.94
CA HIS A 258 -16.04 3.22 -1.59
C HIS A 258 -15.87 1.72 -1.87
N LEU A 259 -14.68 1.30 -2.26
CA LEU A 259 -14.34 -0.09 -2.54
C LEU A 259 -14.40 -0.96 -1.29
N VAL A 260 -13.82 -0.52 -0.17
CA VAL A 260 -13.91 -1.21 1.13
C VAL A 260 -15.37 -1.34 1.57
N ARG A 261 -16.15 -0.27 1.47
CA ARG A 261 -17.59 -0.31 1.82
C ARG A 261 -18.36 -1.29 0.93
N ALA A 262 -18.08 -1.32 -0.38
CA ALA A 262 -18.74 -2.23 -1.31
C ALA A 262 -18.29 -3.69 -1.14
N CYS A 263 -17.02 -3.94 -0.84
CA CYS A 263 -16.42 -5.27 -0.86
C CYS A 263 -16.28 -5.89 0.53
N VAL A 264 -15.85 -5.14 1.54
CA VAL A 264 -15.60 -5.65 2.89
C VAL A 264 -16.85 -5.54 3.76
N HIS A 265 -17.50 -4.38 3.83
CA HIS A 265 -18.63 -4.17 4.75
C HIS A 265 -19.87 -4.99 4.38
N THR A 266 -19.97 -5.40 3.11
CA THR A 266 -21.01 -6.32 2.61
C THR A 266 -20.74 -7.80 2.94
N LEU A 267 -19.63 -8.13 3.61
CA LEU A 267 -19.37 -9.50 4.05
C LEU A 267 -20.12 -9.82 5.37
N PRO A 268 -20.51 -11.10 5.57
CA PRO A 268 -20.98 -11.57 6.87
C PRO A 268 -19.92 -11.40 7.97
N ARG A 269 -20.35 -11.20 9.22
CA ARG A 269 -19.47 -10.97 10.38
C ARG A 269 -18.30 -11.96 10.52
N PRO A 270 -18.48 -13.29 10.36
CA PRO A 270 -17.37 -14.23 10.47
C PRO A 270 -16.27 -13.97 9.42
N TRP A 271 -16.67 -13.64 8.19
CA TRP A 271 -15.72 -13.35 7.12
C TRP A 271 -14.97 -12.03 7.36
N ARG A 272 -15.64 -11.01 7.91
CA ARG A 272 -14.95 -9.77 8.28
C ARG A 272 -13.91 -9.99 9.38
N ARG A 273 -14.19 -10.85 10.36
CA ARG A 273 -13.21 -11.26 11.38
C ARG A 273 -12.00 -11.98 10.79
N VAL A 274 -12.22 -12.87 9.81
CA VAL A 274 -11.11 -13.53 9.10
C VAL A 274 -10.26 -12.50 8.35
N ASN A 275 -10.90 -11.59 7.61
CA ASN A 275 -10.19 -10.51 6.92
C ASN A 275 -9.39 -9.64 7.88
N ALA A 276 -9.97 -9.25 9.02
CA ALA A 276 -9.30 -8.46 10.04
C ALA A 276 -8.07 -9.19 10.60
N ARG A 277 -8.16 -10.48 10.88
CA ARG A 277 -7.00 -11.28 11.35
C ARG A 277 -5.89 -11.35 10.31
N LEU A 278 -6.23 -11.53 9.03
CA LEU A 278 -5.25 -11.55 7.94
C LEU A 278 -4.57 -10.18 7.80
N PHE A 279 -5.35 -9.10 7.85
CA PHE A 279 -4.83 -7.74 7.86
C PHE A 279 -3.88 -7.50 9.04
N LEU A 280 -4.29 -7.85 10.26
CA LEU A 280 -3.44 -7.71 11.45
C LEU A 280 -2.14 -8.52 11.35
N GLY A 281 -2.21 -9.74 10.82
CA GLY A 281 -1.03 -10.57 10.58
C GLY A 281 -0.09 -9.92 9.57
N PHE A 282 -0.63 -9.37 8.48
CA PHE A 282 0.15 -8.68 7.47
C PHE A 282 0.78 -7.39 7.99
N MET A 283 0.00 -6.52 8.66
CA MET A 283 0.51 -5.27 9.21
C MET A 283 1.64 -5.51 10.20
N ARG A 284 1.53 -6.53 11.07
CA ARG A 284 2.59 -6.89 12.01
C ARG A 284 3.90 -7.20 11.31
N ASP A 285 3.82 -7.93 10.19
CA ASP A 285 5.00 -8.32 9.43
C ASP A 285 5.60 -7.16 8.65
N MET A 286 4.74 -6.29 8.10
CA MET A 286 5.12 -5.17 7.25
C MET A 286 5.73 -4.00 8.05
N THR A 287 5.22 -3.70 9.24
CA THR A 287 5.69 -2.55 10.05
C THR A 287 6.90 -2.85 10.93
N ALA A 288 7.36 -4.10 10.94
CA ALA A 288 8.53 -4.53 11.71
C ALA A 288 9.77 -4.63 10.79
N PRO A 289 10.77 -3.76 10.94
CA PRO A 289 12.03 -3.90 10.22
C PRO A 289 12.74 -5.23 10.56
N LYS A 290 13.40 -5.82 9.57
CA LYS A 290 14.04 -7.14 9.65
C LYS A 290 15.49 -7.06 9.19
N ALA A 291 16.34 -7.91 9.76
CA ALA A 291 17.77 -7.98 9.43
C ALA A 291 18.03 -8.40 7.96
N ASP A 292 17.09 -9.12 7.33
CA ASP A 292 17.14 -9.52 5.92
C ASP A 292 16.13 -8.74 5.04
N GLY A 293 15.45 -7.76 5.64
CA GLY A 293 14.46 -6.90 4.98
C GLY A 293 15.10 -5.84 4.08
N THR A 294 14.26 -5.08 3.38
CA THR A 294 14.74 -4.14 2.34
C THR A 294 15.49 -2.93 2.92
N GLY A 295 15.14 -2.49 4.12
CA GLY A 295 15.91 -1.47 4.85
C GLY A 295 17.35 -1.92 5.14
N ALA A 296 17.52 -3.16 5.60
CA ALA A 296 18.85 -3.75 5.82
C ALA A 296 19.64 -3.92 4.52
N ARG A 297 18.98 -4.16 3.38
CA ARG A 297 19.65 -4.20 2.06
C ARG A 297 20.19 -2.83 1.65
N VAL A 298 19.49 -1.74 1.97
CA VAL A 298 20.00 -0.37 1.76
C VAL A 298 21.27 -0.14 2.56
N VAL A 299 21.28 -0.51 3.84
CA VAL A 299 22.47 -0.38 4.70
C VAL A 299 23.64 -1.22 4.19
N ARG A 300 23.40 -2.47 3.80
CA ARG A 300 24.44 -3.31 3.19
C ARG A 300 24.98 -2.72 1.89
N ARG A 301 24.13 -2.07 1.09
CA ARG A 301 24.61 -1.38 -0.10
C ARG A 301 25.50 -0.19 0.25
N LEU A 302 25.14 0.59 1.26
CA LEU A 302 25.97 1.66 1.79
C LEU A 302 27.35 1.12 2.25
N LEU A 303 27.37 0.02 2.99
CA LEU A 303 28.60 -0.63 3.47
C LEU A 303 29.53 -1.10 2.34
N VAL A 304 28.96 -1.53 1.21
CA VAL A 304 29.75 -1.90 0.01
C VAL A 304 30.38 -0.66 -0.63
N GLU A 305 29.69 0.48 -0.62
CA GLU A 305 30.20 1.74 -1.18
C GLU A 305 31.15 2.48 -0.21
N HIS A 306 31.05 2.19 1.09
CA HIS A 306 31.83 2.78 2.17
C HIS A 306 32.43 1.70 3.10
N PRO A 307 33.50 1.01 2.68
CA PRO A 307 34.06 -0.14 3.40
C PRO A 307 34.52 0.17 4.83
N GLU A 308 34.84 1.42 5.15
CA GLU A 308 35.18 1.88 6.50
C GLU A 308 34.04 1.66 7.52
N LEU A 309 32.78 1.59 7.05
CA LEU A 309 31.62 1.31 7.89
C LEU A 309 31.46 -0.18 8.22
N ALA A 310 32.25 -1.08 7.61
CA ALA A 310 32.11 -2.53 7.80
C ALA A 310 32.18 -2.96 9.27
N ALA A 311 33.01 -2.29 10.08
CA ALA A 311 33.12 -2.54 11.52
C ALA A 311 31.80 -2.26 12.29
N HIS A 312 30.90 -1.47 11.71
CA HIS A 312 29.62 -1.07 12.30
C HIS A 312 28.41 -1.82 11.71
N GLU A 313 28.58 -2.82 10.83
CA GLU A 313 27.43 -3.51 10.21
C GLU A 313 26.47 -4.08 11.26
N ALA A 314 26.98 -4.79 12.27
CA ALA A 314 26.15 -5.39 13.30
C ALA A 314 25.34 -4.35 14.08
N GLU A 315 25.95 -3.19 14.38
CA GLU A 315 25.31 -2.08 15.07
C GLU A 315 24.21 -1.44 14.20
N LEU A 316 24.50 -1.11 12.94
CA LEU A 316 23.55 -0.50 12.02
C LEU A 316 22.33 -1.40 11.77
N ILE A 317 22.57 -2.70 11.54
CA ILE A 317 21.50 -3.66 11.27
C ILE A 317 20.68 -3.97 12.53
N SER A 318 21.31 -4.13 13.69
CA SER A 318 20.56 -4.36 14.95
C SER A 318 19.75 -3.12 15.34
N GLY A 319 20.29 -1.92 15.15
CA GLY A 319 19.57 -0.66 15.31
C GLY A 319 18.30 -0.59 14.46
N LEU A 320 18.40 -0.97 13.17
CA LEU A 320 17.21 -1.05 12.31
C LEU A 320 16.16 -2.02 12.85
N VAL A 321 16.55 -3.23 13.28
CA VAL A 321 15.61 -4.24 13.79
C VAL A 321 14.92 -3.76 15.08
N ALA A 322 15.63 -3.02 15.93
CA ALA A 322 15.10 -2.46 17.15
C ALA A 322 13.97 -1.45 16.91
N LEU A 323 13.89 -0.82 15.73
CA LEU A 323 12.82 0.13 15.38
C LEU A 323 11.40 -0.46 15.38
N ARG A 324 11.25 -1.78 15.38
CA ARG A 324 9.93 -2.40 15.62
C ARG A 324 9.34 -2.00 16.98
N ASP A 325 10.21 -1.63 17.93
CA ASP A 325 9.89 -1.25 19.29
C ASP A 325 10.06 0.24 19.59
N ASP A 326 10.55 1.02 18.64
CA ASP A 326 10.72 2.46 18.76
C ASP A 326 9.42 3.22 18.51
N ALA A 327 8.95 4.00 19.49
CA ALA A 327 7.68 4.69 19.39
C ALA A 327 7.70 5.80 18.33
N ASP A 328 8.76 6.60 18.29
CA ASP A 328 8.88 7.75 17.38
C ASP A 328 8.89 7.30 15.92
N PHE A 329 9.63 6.24 15.60
CA PHE A 329 9.61 5.63 14.29
C PHE A 329 8.24 5.04 13.93
N GLN A 330 7.59 4.33 14.85
CA GLN A 330 6.26 3.76 14.56
C GLN A 330 5.22 4.87 14.32
N HIS A 331 5.32 5.98 15.05
CA HIS A 331 4.50 7.18 14.82
C HIS A 331 4.87 7.91 13.52
N SER A 332 6.12 7.88 13.07
CA SER A 332 6.51 8.55 11.82
C SER A 332 5.99 7.84 10.57
N VAL A 333 5.81 6.51 10.62
CA VAL A 333 5.33 5.73 9.47
C VAL A 333 3.80 5.69 9.38
N PHE A 334 3.10 5.46 10.50
CA PHE A 334 1.65 5.38 10.54
C PHE A 334 1.10 6.18 11.70
N ASN A 335 0.26 7.18 11.45
CA ASN A 335 -0.48 7.84 12.52
C ASN A 335 -1.74 8.48 11.97
N ARG A 336 -2.66 8.90 12.85
CA ARG A 336 -3.96 9.45 12.42
C ARG A 336 -3.85 10.76 11.62
N ARG A 337 -2.75 11.51 11.76
CA ARG A 337 -2.49 12.72 10.97
C ARG A 337 -1.99 12.37 9.56
N LEU A 338 -1.21 11.31 9.41
CA LEU A 338 -0.73 10.81 8.12
C LEU A 338 -1.78 9.96 7.40
N ASN A 339 -2.57 9.19 8.14
CA ASN A 339 -3.54 8.23 7.62
C ASN A 339 -4.98 8.46 8.13
N PRO A 340 -5.57 9.67 8.02
CA PRO A 340 -6.86 9.99 8.61
C PRO A 340 -8.03 9.16 8.06
N LEU A 341 -8.11 8.94 6.74
CA LEU A 341 -9.18 8.16 6.10
C LEU A 341 -9.05 6.68 6.41
N ALA A 342 -7.83 6.12 6.29
CA ALA A 342 -7.60 4.72 6.61
C ALA A 342 -7.97 4.44 8.07
N PHE A 343 -7.54 5.29 9.01
CA PHE A 343 -7.83 5.09 10.43
C PHE A 343 -9.31 5.26 10.75
N ALA A 344 -10.00 6.24 10.14
CA ALA A 344 -11.45 6.37 10.27
C ALA A 344 -12.19 5.12 9.76
N LEU A 345 -11.71 4.53 8.66
CA LEU A 345 -12.28 3.30 8.10
C LEU A 345 -12.00 2.08 8.99
N PHE A 346 -10.83 2.02 9.63
CA PHE A 346 -10.52 0.98 10.61
C PHE A 346 -11.36 1.11 11.87
N ASP A 347 -11.62 2.35 12.32
CA ASP A 347 -12.54 2.64 13.41
C ASP A 347 -13.94 2.09 13.11
N GLU A 348 -14.41 2.14 11.86
CA GLU A 348 -15.73 1.61 11.47
C GLU A 348 -15.87 0.09 11.62
N GLU A 349 -14.79 -0.70 11.60
CA GLU A 349 -14.84 -2.17 11.67
C GLU A 349 -14.59 -2.69 13.11
N PRO A 350 -15.60 -3.28 13.78
CA PRO A 350 -15.44 -3.83 15.12
C PRO A 350 -14.37 -4.93 15.21
N ALA A 351 -14.15 -5.69 14.13
CA ALA A 351 -13.11 -6.73 14.11
C ALA A 351 -11.67 -6.20 14.16
N LEU A 352 -11.46 -4.89 13.97
CA LEU A 352 -10.16 -4.20 14.09
C LEU A 352 -9.97 -3.50 15.44
N ALA A 353 -10.74 -3.88 16.47
CA ALA A 353 -10.64 -3.24 17.79
C ALA A 353 -9.25 -3.30 18.42
N ASP A 354 -8.51 -4.39 18.18
CA ASP A 354 -7.18 -4.60 18.73
C ASP A 354 -6.05 -4.15 17.79
N LEU A 355 -6.34 -3.34 16.77
CA LEU A 355 -5.34 -2.91 15.78
C LEU A 355 -4.15 -2.18 16.41
N GLY A 356 -4.36 -1.45 17.51
CA GLY A 356 -3.31 -0.75 18.27
C GLY A 356 -2.25 -1.68 18.87
N ARG A 357 -2.54 -2.99 19.01
CA ARG A 357 -1.55 -3.98 19.45
C ARG A 357 -0.52 -4.33 18.37
N VAL A 358 -0.82 -4.00 17.12
CA VAL A 358 0.00 -4.29 15.94
C VAL A 358 0.58 -3.00 15.36
N LEU A 359 -0.29 -2.01 15.15
CA LEU A 359 0.10 -0.67 14.73
C LEU A 359 0.18 0.21 15.98
N LYS A 360 1.38 0.34 16.55
CA LYS A 360 1.56 1.00 17.86
C LYS A 360 1.05 2.44 17.90
N ALA A 361 1.14 3.14 16.78
CA ALA A 361 0.64 4.51 16.63
C ALA A 361 -0.85 4.60 16.20
N TYR A 362 -1.55 3.47 16.14
CA TYR A 362 -3.00 3.44 15.96
C TYR A 362 -3.70 3.57 17.31
N GLU A 363 -4.22 4.77 17.57
CA GLU A 363 -5.15 5.03 18.66
C GLU A 363 -6.57 5.05 18.10
N ARG A 364 -7.41 4.09 18.53
CA ARG A 364 -8.81 4.06 18.12
C ARG A 364 -9.51 5.30 18.66
N SER A 365 -10.26 6.00 17.80
CA SER A 365 -11.03 7.15 18.26
C SER A 365 -12.07 6.69 19.29
N ALA A 366 -12.06 7.27 20.49
CA ALA A 366 -12.96 6.95 21.59
C ALA A 366 -14.42 7.38 21.33
N ALA A 367 -14.78 7.76 20.10
CA ALA A 367 -16.14 8.12 19.76
C ALA A 367 -17.08 6.93 20.06
N ASP A 368 -17.93 7.12 21.06
CA ASP A 368 -18.80 6.12 21.70
C ASP A 368 -19.52 5.24 20.66
N PHE A 369 -19.39 3.91 20.82
CA PHE A 369 -20.00 2.91 19.95
C PHE A 369 -21.45 2.63 20.29
#